data_AF-A0A7S0V0W3-F1
#
_entry.id   AF-A0A7S0V0W3-F1
#
_cell.length_a   1.000
_cell.length_b   1.000
_cell.length_c   1.000
_cell.angle_alpha   90.00
_cell.angle_beta   90.00
_cell.angle_gamma   90.00
#
_symmetry.space_group_name_H-M   'P 1'
#
loop_
_entity.id
_entity.type
_entity.pdbx_description
1 polymer ?
#
loop_
_entity_poly.entity_id
_entity_poly.type
_entity_poly.pdbx_seq_one_letter_code
_entity_poly.pdbx_strand_id
1 'polypeptide(L)'
;SRAEVAAAAAAADSRLKDAAALEEYMSGLALRKGSDGELLIQMPKDWKVQLEIMFREKRNEYDSLKGWSGPRRLEDLPAFQLPDLPESDPKVQDGLKKVKELDQLLKEKTIEAMIMERESRPEEAAEKERKRLEDHRERVEMALKRERQKRMRAARLSRVLFLTDAFRDSTASSEGFIDEEG
;
A
#
# COMPACT_ATOMS: atom_id res chain seq x y z
N SER A 1 -15.54 -2.49 -14.68
CA SER A 1 -16.57 -3.49 -14.30
C SER A 1 -17.58 -2.89 -13.31
N ARG A 2 -18.82 -3.41 -13.17
CA ARG A 2 -19.80 -2.88 -12.17
C ARG A 2 -19.26 -2.89 -10.73
N ALA A 3 -18.37 -3.83 -10.41
CA ALA A 3 -17.72 -3.94 -9.11
C ALA A 3 -16.71 -2.81 -8.84
N GLU A 4 -15.98 -2.33 -9.85
CA GLU A 4 -15.06 -1.19 -9.71
C GLU A 4 -15.79 0.13 -9.49
N VAL A 5 -16.95 0.31 -10.16
CA VAL A 5 -17.80 1.50 -9.97
C VAL A 5 -18.38 1.53 -8.56
N ALA A 6 -18.82 0.38 -8.03
CA ALA A 6 -19.30 0.25 -6.66
C ALA A 6 -18.18 0.48 -5.62
N ALA A 7 -16.95 0.01 -5.87
CA ALA A 7 -15.81 0.24 -4.99
C ALA A 7 -15.36 1.71 -4.98
N ALA A 8 -15.39 2.38 -6.14
CA ALA A 8 -15.08 3.81 -6.24
C ALA A 8 -16.14 4.67 -5.52
N ALA A 9 -17.43 4.32 -5.62
CA ALA A 9 -18.51 4.99 -4.90
C ALA A 9 -18.38 4.81 -3.39
N ALA A 10 -18.11 3.58 -2.91
CA ALA A 10 -17.91 3.32 -1.48
C ALA A 10 -16.68 4.07 -0.90
N ALA A 11 -15.61 4.20 -1.68
CA ALA A 11 -14.43 4.97 -1.29
C ALA A 11 -14.67 6.49 -1.32
N ALA A 12 -15.56 6.98 -2.20
CA ALA A 12 -15.98 8.38 -2.19
C ALA A 12 -16.85 8.70 -0.97
N ASP A 13 -17.78 7.80 -0.64
CA ASP A 13 -18.65 7.92 0.54
C ASP A 13 -17.88 7.86 1.85
N SER A 14 -16.85 7.01 1.96
CA SER A 14 -16.01 6.97 3.16
C SER A 14 -15.24 8.29 3.34
N ARG A 15 -14.70 8.85 2.25
CA ARG A 15 -13.97 10.13 2.28
C ARG A 15 -14.86 11.32 2.64
N LEU A 16 -16.13 11.32 2.20
CA LEU A 16 -17.10 12.35 2.57
C LEU A 16 -17.45 12.28 4.07
N LYS A 17 -17.55 11.07 4.63
CA LYS A 17 -17.76 10.86 6.07
C LYS A 17 -16.55 11.33 6.89
N ASP A 18 -15.34 11.04 6.44
CA ASP A 18 -14.11 11.48 7.10
C ASP A 18 -13.98 13.02 7.08
N ALA A 19 -14.35 13.68 5.97
CA ALA A 19 -14.37 15.13 5.86
C ALA A 19 -15.41 15.77 6.79
N ALA A 20 -16.62 15.20 6.87
CA ALA A 20 -17.66 15.67 7.77
C ALA A 20 -17.28 15.50 9.26
N ALA A 21 -16.68 14.36 9.61
CA ALA A 21 -16.20 14.10 10.97
C ALA A 21 -15.08 15.07 11.38
N LEU A 22 -14.18 15.42 10.45
CA LEU A 22 -13.14 16.41 10.68
C LEU A 22 -13.74 17.82 10.86
N GLU A 23 -14.75 18.19 10.06
CA GLU A 23 -15.44 19.47 10.20
C GLU A 23 -16.13 19.59 11.57
N GLU A 24 -16.81 18.54 12.02
CA GLU A 24 -17.46 18.48 13.33
C GLU A 24 -16.44 18.57 14.47
N TYR A 25 -15.32 17.84 14.37
CA TYR A 25 -14.24 17.87 15.35
C TYR A 25 -13.59 19.26 15.45
N MET A 26 -13.27 19.89 14.33
CA MET A 26 -12.62 21.20 14.27
C MET A 26 -13.56 22.32 14.75
N SER A 27 -14.85 22.21 14.43
CA SER A 27 -15.87 23.13 14.94
C SER A 27 -16.09 22.95 16.44
N GLY A 28 -16.02 21.71 16.95
CA GLY A 28 -16.05 21.41 18.38
C GLY A 28 -14.85 21.96 19.15
N LEU A 29 -13.67 21.95 18.56
CA LEU A 29 -12.46 22.56 19.14
C LEU A 29 -12.56 24.09 19.18
N ALA A 30 -13.10 24.72 18.14
CA ALA A 30 -13.29 26.16 18.09
C ALA A 30 -14.26 26.69 19.16
N LEU A 31 -15.15 25.83 19.69
CA LEU A 31 -16.12 26.18 20.74
C LEU A 31 -15.64 25.84 22.16
N ARG A 32 -14.54 25.09 22.30
CA ARG A 32 -14.00 24.71 23.62
C ARG A 32 -13.20 25.86 24.23
N LYS A 33 -13.60 26.27 25.43
CA LYS A 33 -12.90 27.26 26.26
C LYS A 33 -11.99 26.55 27.26
N GLY A 34 -10.81 27.11 27.52
CA GLY A 34 -9.91 26.68 28.57
C GLY A 34 -10.45 27.03 29.97
N SER A 35 -9.70 26.66 31.01
CA SER A 35 -10.03 26.97 32.42
C SER A 35 -10.21 28.46 32.69
N ASP A 36 -9.59 29.30 31.85
CA ASP A 36 -9.52 30.75 32.05
C ASP A 36 -10.59 31.49 31.22
N GLY A 37 -11.48 30.74 30.54
CA GLY A 37 -12.58 31.29 29.72
C GLY A 37 -12.19 31.71 28.30
N GLU A 38 -10.89 31.66 27.97
CA GLU A 38 -10.37 31.92 26.62
C GLU A 38 -10.54 30.70 25.71
N LEU A 39 -10.62 30.94 24.39
CA LEU A 39 -10.72 29.87 23.41
C LEU A 39 -9.41 29.08 23.36
N LEU A 40 -9.50 27.74 23.47
CA LEU A 40 -8.33 26.86 23.45
C LEU A 40 -7.50 26.98 22.16
N ILE A 41 -8.17 27.28 21.04
CA ILE A 41 -7.52 27.47 19.73
C ILE A 41 -8.24 28.62 19.02
N GLN A 42 -7.50 29.67 18.68
CA GLN A 42 -7.99 30.75 17.80
C GLN A 42 -7.83 30.31 16.35
N MET A 43 -8.91 29.78 15.77
CA MET A 43 -8.93 29.44 14.35
C MET A 43 -9.09 30.71 13.50
N PRO A 44 -8.24 30.92 12.47
CA PRO A 44 -8.42 31.99 11.50
C PRO A 44 -9.78 31.89 10.81
N LYS A 45 -10.46 33.01 10.53
CA LYS A 45 -11.80 33.00 9.91
C LYS A 45 -11.87 32.24 8.57
N ASP A 46 -10.74 32.14 7.88
CA ASP A 46 -10.63 31.56 6.54
C ASP A 46 -10.09 30.12 6.54
N TRP A 47 -10.08 29.43 7.69
CA TRP A 47 -9.52 28.07 7.81
C TRP A 47 -10.21 27.06 6.87
N LYS A 48 -11.51 27.21 6.60
CA LYS A 48 -12.24 26.37 5.64
C LYS A 48 -11.71 26.55 4.21
N VAL A 49 -11.41 27.79 3.83
CA VAL A 49 -10.84 28.13 2.51
C VAL A 49 -9.44 27.53 2.39
N GLN A 50 -8.63 27.59 3.45
CA GLN A 50 -7.30 26.97 3.48
C GLN A 50 -7.38 25.45 3.33
N LEU A 51 -8.35 24.79 3.97
CA LEU A 51 -8.58 23.35 3.80
C LEU A 51 -9.01 23.01 2.37
N GLU A 52 -9.90 23.78 1.77
CA GLU A 52 -10.32 23.57 0.37
C GLU A 52 -9.16 23.73 -0.61
N ILE A 53 -8.29 24.72 -0.41
CA ILE A 53 -7.06 24.91 -1.18
C ILE A 53 -6.16 23.67 -1.04
N MET A 54 -5.90 23.22 0.20
CA MET A 54 -5.10 22.02 0.43
C MET A 54 -5.71 20.75 -0.18
N PHE A 55 -7.03 20.55 -0.07
CA PHE A 55 -7.69 19.41 -0.68
C PHE A 55 -7.63 19.46 -2.21
N ARG A 56 -7.70 20.65 -2.82
CA ARG A 56 -7.55 20.84 -4.27
C ARG A 56 -6.12 20.57 -4.72
N GLU A 57 -5.12 21.05 -4.00
CA GLU A 57 -3.70 20.76 -4.26
C GLU A 57 -3.43 19.25 -4.16
N LYS A 58 -3.93 18.58 -3.11
CA LYS A 58 -3.80 17.13 -2.95
C LYS A 58 -4.52 16.32 -4.01
N ARG A 59 -5.66 16.80 -4.53
CA ARG A 59 -6.32 16.17 -5.70
C ARG A 59 -5.49 16.32 -6.96
N ASN A 60 -4.88 17.48 -7.21
CA ASN A 60 -4.01 17.71 -8.36
C ASN A 60 -2.72 16.88 -8.29
N GLU A 61 -2.14 16.75 -7.09
CA GLU A 61 -1.05 15.80 -6.83
C GLU A 61 -1.53 14.37 -7.13
N TYR A 62 -2.68 13.96 -6.59
CA TYR A 62 -3.19 12.60 -6.82
C TYR A 62 -3.49 12.31 -8.30
N ASP A 63 -4.06 13.26 -9.03
CA ASP A 63 -4.34 13.12 -10.46
C ASP A 63 -3.05 13.10 -11.31
N SER A 64 -2.01 13.84 -10.91
CA SER A 64 -0.69 13.73 -11.54
C SER A 64 0.04 12.44 -11.19
N LEU A 65 -0.23 11.86 -10.02
CA LEU A 65 0.28 10.55 -9.57
C LEU A 65 -0.57 9.37 -10.08
N LYS A 66 -1.76 9.62 -10.64
CA LYS A 66 -2.69 8.60 -11.13
C LYS A 66 -2.13 7.92 -12.37
N GLY A 67 -1.51 6.76 -12.19
CA GLY A 67 -0.82 6.02 -13.25
C GLY A 67 0.71 6.03 -13.10
N TRP A 68 1.25 6.82 -12.17
CA TRP A 68 2.63 6.68 -11.74
C TRP A 68 2.73 5.46 -10.84
N SER A 69 3.27 4.36 -11.37
CA SER A 69 3.44 3.11 -10.60
C SER A 69 4.57 3.18 -9.57
N GLY A 70 5.18 4.36 -9.40
CA GLY A 70 6.44 4.54 -8.70
C GLY A 70 7.59 3.71 -9.31
N PRO A 71 8.82 3.96 -8.85
CA PRO A 71 9.91 3.03 -9.04
C PRO A 71 9.58 1.66 -8.41
N ARG A 72 9.70 0.57 -9.19
CA ARG A 72 9.38 -0.79 -8.72
C ARG A 72 10.51 -1.40 -7.89
N ARG A 73 11.71 -0.86 -8.03
CA ARG A 73 12.91 -1.26 -7.28
C ARG A 73 13.40 -0.06 -6.48
N LEU A 74 14.03 -0.35 -5.34
CA LEU A 74 14.61 0.67 -4.48
C LEU A 74 15.65 1.51 -5.25
N GLU A 75 16.41 0.87 -6.14
CA GLU A 75 17.43 1.45 -7.02
C GLU A 75 16.89 2.50 -8.01
N ASP A 76 15.61 2.43 -8.36
CA ASP A 76 14.97 3.34 -9.31
C ASP A 76 14.52 4.66 -8.63
N LEU A 77 14.70 4.79 -7.31
CA LEU A 77 14.43 6.02 -6.58
C LEU A 77 15.55 7.04 -6.84
N PRO A 78 15.24 8.30 -7.15
CA PRO A 78 16.23 9.36 -7.36
C PRO A 78 17.08 9.66 -6.12
N ALA A 79 16.73 9.15 -4.95
CA ALA A 79 17.56 9.20 -3.74
C ALA A 79 18.87 8.39 -3.87
N PHE A 80 18.95 7.42 -4.78
CA PHE A 80 20.17 6.64 -5.05
C PHE A 80 20.98 7.16 -6.24
N GLN A 81 20.51 8.23 -6.90
CA GLN A 81 21.26 8.97 -7.92
C GLN A 81 21.91 10.22 -7.29
N LEU A 82 22.44 10.08 -6.08
CA LEU A 82 23.30 11.13 -5.54
C LEU A 82 24.54 11.18 -6.44
N PRO A 83 24.91 12.36 -6.99
CA PRO A 83 26.16 12.48 -7.71
C PRO A 83 27.28 12.02 -6.79
N ASP A 84 28.20 11.20 -7.30
CA ASP A 84 29.41 10.81 -6.58
C ASP A 84 30.10 12.09 -6.10
N LEU A 85 29.87 12.44 -4.83
CA LEU A 85 30.41 13.64 -4.23
C LEU A 85 31.93 13.50 -4.28
N PRO A 86 32.65 14.41 -4.96
CA PRO A 86 34.09 14.40 -4.95
C PRO A 86 34.53 14.66 -3.51
N GLU A 87 35.25 13.71 -2.92
CA GLU A 87 35.80 13.76 -1.57
C GLU A 87 34.79 14.19 -0.50
N SER A 88 34.02 13.22 -0.01
CA SER A 88 33.28 13.38 1.25
C SER A 88 34.27 13.81 2.33
N ASP A 89 34.06 15.01 2.89
CA ASP A 89 34.84 15.58 3.98
C ASP A 89 35.25 14.49 4.99
N PRO A 90 36.53 14.35 5.38
CA PRO A 90 36.99 13.25 6.23
C PRO A 90 36.21 13.15 7.55
N LYS A 91 35.75 14.29 8.07
CA LYS A 91 34.86 14.37 9.24
C LYS A 91 33.49 13.75 9.00
N VAL A 92 32.94 13.86 7.80
CA VAL A 92 31.66 13.23 7.41
C VAL A 92 31.83 11.72 7.29
N GLN A 93 32.95 11.25 6.73
CA GLN A 93 33.24 9.82 6.68
C GLN A 93 33.43 9.21 8.07
N ASP A 94 34.15 9.90 8.96
CA ASP A 94 34.32 9.46 10.36
C ASP A 94 32.99 9.50 11.13
N GLY A 95 32.16 10.52 10.87
CA GLY A 95 30.79 10.57 11.39
C GLY A 95 29.94 9.40 10.93
N LEU A 96 29.99 9.05 9.64
CA LEU A 96 29.26 7.90 9.08
C LEU A 96 29.77 6.56 9.64
N LYS A 97 31.08 6.39 9.84
CA LYS A 97 31.62 5.20 10.51
C LYS A 97 31.10 5.08 11.93
N LYS A 98 31.14 6.17 12.68
CA LYS A 98 30.63 6.22 14.06
C LYS A 98 29.12 5.92 14.14
N VAL A 99 28.34 6.43 13.20
CA VAL A 99 26.90 6.11 13.11
C VAL A 99 26.70 4.61 12.83
N LYS A 100 27.45 4.02 11.91
CA LYS A 100 27.37 2.58 11.62
C LYS A 100 27.77 1.73 12.83
N GLU A 101 28.81 2.12 13.55
CA GLU A 101 29.23 1.44 14.78
C GLU A 101 28.14 1.52 15.87
N LEU A 102 27.54 2.70 16.06
CA LEU A 102 26.43 2.87 17.02
C LEU A 102 25.19 2.08 16.63
N ASP A 103 24.85 2.03 15.33
CA ASP A 103 23.75 1.22 14.83
C ASP A 103 24.00 -0.27 15.07
N GLN A 104 25.24 -0.72 14.92
CA GLN A 104 25.61 -2.11 15.18
C GLN A 104 25.53 -2.44 16.67
N LEU A 105 26.03 -1.55 17.53
CA LEU A 105 25.88 -1.70 18.98
C LEU A 105 24.41 -1.70 19.43
N LEU A 106 23.58 -0.86 18.82
CA LEU A 106 22.14 -0.84 19.08
C LEU A 106 21.48 -2.16 18.69
N LYS A 107 21.86 -2.74 17.54
CA LYS A 107 21.40 -4.07 17.12
C LYS A 107 21.84 -5.17 18.09
N GLU A 108 23.09 -5.15 18.54
CA GLU A 108 23.59 -6.12 19.51
C GLU A 108 22.84 -6.02 20.84
N LYS A 109 22.65 -4.81 21.36
CA LYS A 109 21.91 -4.58 22.62
C LYS A 109 20.43 -4.91 22.53
N THR A 110 19.80 -4.65 21.39
CA THR A 110 18.41 -5.06 21.18
C THR A 110 18.27 -6.58 21.11
N ILE A 111 19.20 -7.29 20.47
CA ILE A 111 19.22 -8.76 20.46
C ILE A 111 19.42 -9.29 21.88
N GLU A 112 20.39 -8.76 22.64
CA GLU A 112 20.61 -9.12 24.05
C GLU A 112 19.35 -8.92 24.88
N ALA A 113 18.67 -7.78 24.73
CA ALA A 113 17.43 -7.49 25.44
C ALA A 113 16.30 -8.47 25.08
N MET A 114 16.17 -8.84 23.80
CA MET A 114 15.18 -9.83 23.36
C MET A 114 15.48 -11.23 23.91
N ILE A 115 16.76 -11.60 24.02
CA ILE A 115 17.18 -12.87 24.63
C ILE A 115 16.84 -12.86 26.12
N MET A 116 17.20 -11.80 26.85
CA MET A 116 16.86 -11.66 28.28
C MET A 116 15.35 -11.63 28.52
N GLU A 117 14.56 -10.99 27.66
CA GLU A 117 13.09 -11.02 27.75
C GLU A 117 12.56 -12.45 27.57
N ARG A 118 13.11 -13.20 26.61
CA ARG A 118 12.72 -14.60 26.35
C ARG A 118 13.11 -15.53 27.51
N GLU A 119 14.26 -15.30 28.14
CA GLU A 119 14.73 -16.09 29.28
C GLU A 119 13.97 -15.76 30.57
N SER A 120 13.61 -14.50 30.77
CA SER A 120 12.83 -14.07 31.95
C SER A 120 11.36 -14.48 31.89
N ARG A 121 10.80 -14.68 30.68
CA ARG A 121 9.39 -15.09 30.47
C ARG A 121 9.25 -16.08 29.31
N PRO A 122 9.68 -17.35 29.50
CA PRO A 122 9.71 -18.33 28.42
C PRO A 122 8.30 -18.72 27.91
N GLU A 123 7.31 -18.77 28.79
CA GLU A 123 5.93 -19.17 28.44
C GLU A 123 5.24 -18.11 27.55
N GLU A 124 5.30 -16.83 27.94
CA GLU A 124 4.74 -15.73 27.13
C GLU A 124 5.42 -15.63 25.76
N ALA A 125 6.74 -15.89 25.69
CA ALA A 125 7.48 -15.89 24.45
C ALA A 125 7.06 -17.04 23.53
N ALA A 126 6.88 -18.24 24.09
CA ALA A 126 6.39 -19.40 23.35
C ALA A 126 4.97 -19.19 22.80
N GLU A 127 4.07 -18.58 23.59
CA GLU A 127 2.72 -18.25 23.11
C GLU A 127 2.72 -17.20 22.01
N LYS A 128 3.53 -16.14 22.14
CA LYS A 128 3.70 -15.12 21.07
C LYS A 128 4.25 -15.75 19.79
N GLU A 129 5.21 -16.67 19.91
CA GLU A 129 5.78 -17.38 18.76
C GLU A 129 4.76 -18.31 18.10
N ARG A 130 3.99 -19.06 18.89
CA ARG A 130 2.87 -19.88 18.38
C ARG A 130 1.85 -19.05 17.63
N LYS A 131 1.41 -17.92 18.21
CA LYS A 131 0.45 -17.02 17.56
C LYS A 131 0.99 -16.45 16.24
N ARG A 132 2.27 -16.06 16.19
CA ARG A 132 2.92 -15.61 14.96
C ARG A 132 2.95 -16.70 13.89
N LEU A 133 3.24 -17.95 14.27
CA LEU A 133 3.26 -19.08 13.34
C LEU A 133 1.85 -19.42 12.83
N GLU A 134 0.84 -19.35 13.69
CA GLU A 134 -0.57 -19.52 13.30
C GLU A 134 -1.00 -18.45 12.30
N ASP A 135 -0.78 -17.16 12.60
CA ASP A 135 -1.07 -16.05 11.68
C ASP A 135 -0.33 -16.21 10.34
N HIS A 136 0.94 -16.63 10.38
CA HIS A 136 1.72 -16.85 9.17
C HIS A 136 1.15 -18.00 8.34
N ARG A 137 0.80 -19.12 8.99
CA ARG A 137 0.17 -20.27 8.33
C ARG A 137 -1.15 -19.87 7.66
N GLU A 138 -2.00 -19.11 8.34
CA GLU A 138 -3.26 -18.63 7.77
C GLU A 138 -3.04 -17.76 6.53
N ARG A 139 -2.06 -16.84 6.57
CA ARG A 139 -1.70 -16.00 5.42
C ARG A 139 -1.20 -16.83 4.25
N VAL A 140 -0.35 -17.82 4.51
CA VAL A 140 0.17 -18.74 3.47
C VAL A 140 -0.96 -19.58 2.88
N GLU A 141 -1.85 -20.14 3.69
CA GLU A 141 -3.01 -20.90 3.21
C GLU A 141 -3.95 -20.03 2.36
N MET A 142 -4.19 -18.79 2.76
CA MET A 142 -4.98 -17.82 1.99
C MET A 142 -4.32 -17.46 0.66
N ALA A 143 -3.00 -17.27 0.64
CA ALA A 143 -2.24 -17.03 -0.58
C ALA A 143 -2.31 -18.23 -1.54
N LEU A 144 -2.14 -19.45 -1.03
CA LEU A 144 -2.27 -20.69 -1.81
C LEU A 144 -3.67 -20.89 -2.36
N LYS A 145 -4.72 -20.61 -1.56
CA LYS A 145 -6.12 -20.66 -2.03
C LYS A 145 -6.35 -19.68 -3.18
N ARG A 146 -5.86 -18.44 -3.05
CA ARG A 146 -5.94 -17.43 -4.13
C ARG A 146 -5.20 -17.88 -5.38
N GLU A 147 -4.02 -18.46 -5.24
CA GLU A 147 -3.25 -18.95 -6.37
C GLU A 147 -3.95 -20.13 -7.08
N ARG A 148 -4.47 -21.11 -6.32
CA ARG A 148 -5.28 -22.21 -6.87
C ARG A 148 -6.49 -21.69 -7.62
N GLN A 149 -7.20 -20.70 -7.08
CA GLN A 149 -8.34 -20.07 -7.76
C GLN A 149 -7.91 -19.35 -9.05
N LYS A 150 -6.78 -18.64 -9.04
CA LYS A 150 -6.22 -18.02 -10.26
C LYS A 150 -5.89 -19.06 -11.32
N ARG A 151 -5.22 -20.17 -10.95
CA ARG A 151 -4.90 -21.28 -11.87
C ARG A 151 -6.17 -21.94 -12.42
N MET A 152 -7.18 -22.19 -11.59
CA MET A 152 -8.47 -22.74 -12.04
C MET A 152 -9.20 -21.81 -13.01
N ARG A 153 -9.17 -20.49 -12.77
CA ARG A 153 -9.75 -19.51 -13.70
C ARG A 153 -8.98 -19.48 -15.02
N ALA A 154 -7.65 -19.47 -14.97
CA ALA A 154 -6.81 -19.53 -16.15
C ALA A 154 -7.07 -20.81 -16.98
N ALA A 155 -7.17 -21.98 -16.33
CA ALA A 155 -7.49 -23.24 -16.99
C ALA A 155 -8.89 -23.26 -17.62
N ARG A 156 -9.88 -22.61 -16.99
CA ARG A 156 -11.23 -22.45 -17.58
C ARG A 156 -11.18 -21.55 -18.81
N LEU A 157 -10.49 -20.41 -18.72
CA LEU A 157 -10.33 -19.49 -19.84
C LEU A 157 -9.57 -20.13 -21.00
N SER A 158 -8.48 -20.85 -20.72
CA SER A 158 -7.73 -21.57 -21.77
C SER A 158 -8.61 -22.61 -22.45
N ARG A 159 -9.41 -23.37 -21.69
CA ARG A 159 -10.34 -24.35 -22.27
C ARG A 159 -11.41 -23.70 -23.15
N VAL A 160 -11.95 -22.56 -22.74
CA VAL A 160 -12.90 -21.80 -23.56
C VAL A 160 -12.23 -21.28 -24.83
N LEU A 161 -11.01 -20.75 -24.74
CA LEU A 161 -10.25 -20.27 -25.91
C LEU A 161 -9.95 -21.42 -26.89
N PHE A 162 -9.52 -22.57 -26.40
CA PHE A 162 -9.32 -23.76 -27.24
C PHE A 162 -10.61 -24.22 -27.92
N LEU A 163 -11.76 -24.16 -27.23
CA LEU A 163 -13.04 -24.49 -27.84
C LEU A 163 -13.44 -23.45 -28.89
N THR A 164 -13.26 -22.16 -28.64
CA THR A 164 -13.58 -21.11 -29.63
C THR A 164 -12.70 -21.19 -30.86
N ASP A 165 -11.41 -21.49 -30.70
CA ASP A 165 -10.49 -21.67 -31.82
C ASP A 165 -10.84 -22.93 -32.62
N ALA A 166 -11.13 -24.06 -31.96
CA ALA A 166 -11.58 -25.27 -32.62
C ALA A 166 -12.93 -25.09 -33.37
N PHE A 167 -13.86 -24.32 -32.81
CA PHE A 167 -15.11 -23.98 -33.50
C PHE A 167 -14.87 -23.07 -34.72
N ARG A 168 -13.97 -22.09 -34.62
CA ARG A 168 -13.61 -21.18 -35.71
C ARG A 168 -12.95 -21.93 -36.88
N ASP A 169 -12.06 -22.87 -36.59
CA ASP A 169 -11.40 -23.70 -37.60
C ASP A 169 -12.37 -24.69 -38.27
N SER A 170 -13.38 -25.17 -37.52
CA SER A 170 -14.45 -26.03 -38.07
C SER A 170 -15.37 -25.30 -39.05
N THR A 171 -15.69 -24.02 -38.79
CA THR A 171 -16.50 -23.20 -39.70
C THR A 171 -15.71 -22.78 -40.94
N ALA A 172 -14.41 -22.47 -40.79
CA ALA A 172 -13.54 -22.15 -41.92
C ALA A 172 -13.31 -23.36 -42.85
N SER A 173 -13.33 -24.57 -42.32
CA SER A 173 -13.24 -25.81 -43.12
C SER A 173 -14.57 -26.18 -43.80
N SER A 174 -15.70 -25.60 -43.38
CA SER A 174 -17.02 -25.85 -43.98
C SER A 174 -17.40 -24.88 -45.12
N GLU A 175 -16.68 -23.76 -45.28
CA GLU A 175 -16.89 -22.79 -46.37
C GLU A 175 -16.14 -23.14 -47.67
N GLY A 176 -15.44 -24.28 -47.73
CA GLY A 176 -14.65 -24.73 -48.88
C GLY A 176 -15.32 -25.75 -49.81
N PHE A 177 -16.59 -26.11 -49.60
CA PHE A 177 -17.31 -27.09 -50.43
C PHE A 177 -18.57 -26.44 -51.02
N ILE A 178 -18.37 -25.54 -51.98
CA ILE A 178 -19.40 -25.19 -52.96
C ILE A 178 -18.90 -25.78 -54.28
N ASP A 179 -19.52 -26.87 -54.68
CA ASP A 179 -19.27 -27.60 -55.92
C ASP A 179 -19.36 -26.66 -57.13
N GLU A 180 -18.25 -26.53 -57.87
CA GLU A 180 -18.24 -26.09 -59.27
C GLU A 180 -18.49 -27.31 -60.18
N GLU A 181 -19.74 -27.73 -60.35
CA GLU A 181 -20.22 -28.53 -61.49
C GLU A 181 -21.71 -28.21 -61.67
N GLY A 182 -22.32 -27.97 -62.83
CA GLY A 182 -21.96 -27.95 -64.23
C GLY A 182 -23.27 -27.71 -65.00
#